data_AF-W1YRE9-F1
#
_entry.id   AF-W1YRE9-F1
#
_cell.length_a   1.000
_cell.length_b   1.000
_cell.length_c   1.000
_cell.angle_alpha   90.00
_cell.angle_beta   90.00
_cell.angle_gamma   90.00
#
_symmetry.space_group_name_H-M   'P 1'
#
loop_
_entity.id
_entity.type
_entity.pdbx_description
1 polymer ?
#
loop_
_entity_poly.entity_id
_entity_poly.type
_entity_poly.pdbx_seq_one_letter_code
_entity_poly.pdbx_strand_id
1 'polypeptide(L)' 'AQLNEEQQKSAGVTPDMIRVSIGLENIDDIIEDLAQALDKA' A
#
# COMPACT_ATOMS: atom_id res chain seq x y z
N ALA A 1 -18.69 -4.84 9.50
CA ALA A 1 -18.25 -4.02 10.67
C ALA A 1 -16.75 -3.81 10.55
N GLN A 2 -16.23 -2.66 11.00
CA GLN A 2 -14.79 -2.40 11.05
C GLN A 2 -14.15 -3.25 12.16
N LEU A 3 -12.98 -3.84 11.91
CA LEU A 3 -12.19 -4.54 12.92
C LEU A 3 -11.62 -3.53 13.93
N ASN A 4 -11.55 -3.90 15.21
CA ASN A 4 -10.83 -3.10 16.21
C ASN A 4 -9.30 -3.26 16.04
N GLU A 5 -8.51 -2.45 16.74
CA GLU A 5 -7.04 -2.46 16.59
C GLU A 5 -6.38 -3.81 16.87
N GLU A 6 -6.83 -4.54 17.89
CA GLU A 6 -6.29 -5.86 18.22
C GLU A 6 -6.57 -6.88 17.12
N GLN A 7 -7.78 -6.82 16.54
CA GLN A 7 -8.18 -7.65 15.42
C GLN A 7 -7.44 -7.30 14.13
N GLN A 8 -7.18 -6.02 13.87
CA GLN A 8 -6.38 -5.57 12.72
C GLN A 8 -4.94 -6.08 12.83
N LYS A 9 -4.30 -5.89 13.99
CA LYS A 9 -2.95 -6.39 14.26
C LYS A 9 -2.87 -7.91 14.13
N SER A 10 -3.86 -8.63 14.66
CA SER A 10 -3.94 -10.11 14.54
C SER A 10 -4.14 -10.58 13.10
N ALA A 11 -4.77 -9.76 12.26
CA ALA A 11 -4.92 -10.00 10.82
C ALA A 11 -3.68 -9.56 10.01
N GLY A 12 -2.62 -9.07 10.65
CA GLY A 12 -1.41 -8.58 10.00
C GLY A 12 -1.53 -7.19 9.40
N VAL A 13 -2.59 -6.44 9.71
CA VAL A 13 -2.79 -5.06 9.24
C VAL A 13 -2.22 -4.09 10.27
N THR A 14 -1.22 -3.32 9.85
CA THR A 14 -0.65 -2.24 10.67
C THR A 14 -1.28 -0.89 10.30
N PRO A 15 -1.29 0.11 11.21
CA PRO A 15 -1.91 1.42 10.94
C PRO A 15 -1.28 2.18 9.76
N ASP A 16 -0.01 1.91 9.47
CA ASP A 16 0.79 2.49 8.38
C ASP A 16 0.78 1.63 7.10
N MET A 17 0.08 0.50 7.09
CA MET A 17 0.01 -0.37 5.91
C MET A 17 -0.72 0.33 4.77
N ILE A 18 -0.03 0.53 3.64
CA ILE A 18 -0.62 0.99 2.38
C ILE A 18 -0.79 -0.22 1.46
N ARG A 19 -2.02 -0.48 1.01
CA ARG A 19 -2.32 -1.50 0.01
C ARG A 19 -2.52 -0.87 -1.36
N VAL A 20 -1.66 -1.23 -2.30
CA VAL A 20 -1.75 -0.77 -3.70
C VAL A 20 -2.31 -1.90 -4.57
N SER A 21 -3.29 -1.59 -5.42
CA SER A 21 -3.79 -2.52 -6.44
C SER A 21 -3.08 -2.21 -7.75
N ILE A 22 -2.27 -3.14 -8.25
CA ILE A 22 -1.54 -2.98 -9.51
C ILE A 22 -2.43 -3.45 -10.67
N GLY A 23 -2.52 -2.65 -11.73
CA GLY A 23 -3.27 -2.99 -12.94
C GLY A 23 -2.42 -3.74 -13.97
N LEU A 24 -2.66 -3.47 -15.25
CA LEU A 24 -1.98 -4.11 -16.39
C LEU A 24 -1.12 -3.10 -17.19
N GLU A 25 -0.77 -1.98 -16.56
CA GLU A 25 0.12 -0.96 -17.11
C GLU A 25 1.55 -1.51 -17.33
N ASN A 26 2.38 -0.73 -18.03
CA ASN A 26 3.78 -1.07 -18.17
C ASN A 26 4.48 -1.07 -16.80
N ILE A 27 5.34 -2.06 -16.59
CA ILE A 27 6.07 -2.22 -15.33
C ILE A 27 7.01 -1.04 -15.06
N ASP A 28 7.64 -0.49 -16.09
CA ASP A 28 8.59 0.62 -15.92
C ASP A 28 7.86 1.89 -15.45
N ASP A 29 6.69 2.19 -16.03
CA ASP A 29 5.86 3.33 -15.63
C ASP A 29 5.42 3.21 -14.15
N ILE A 30 5.00 2.01 -13.72
CA ILE A 30 4.62 1.75 -12.32
C ILE A 30 5.79 1.99 -11.37
N ILE A 31 6.99 1.53 -11.75
CA ILE A 31 8.20 1.69 -10.93
C ILE A 31 8.56 3.17 -10.82
N GLU A 32 8.57 3.89 -11.94
CA GLU A 32 8.90 5.32 -11.96
C GLU A 32 7.90 6.15 -11.14
N ASP A 33 6.61 5.87 -11.25
CA ASP A 33 5.56 6.56 -10.49
C ASP A 33 5.70 6.32 -8.99
N LEU A 34 5.92 5.08 -8.56
CA LEU A 34 6.11 4.76 -7.15
C LEU A 34 7.41 5.34 -6.61
N ALA A 35 8.51 5.30 -7.36
CA ALA A 35 9.77 5.91 -6.97
C ALA A 35 9.62 7.42 -6.79
N GLN A 36 9.00 8.10 -7.76
CA GLN A 36 8.75 9.53 -7.67
C GLN A 36 7.85 9.90 -6.49
N ALA A 37 6.80 9.12 -6.22
CA ALA A 37 5.89 9.37 -5.11
C ALA A 37 6.59 9.19 -3.75
N LEU A 38 7.45 8.17 -3.62
CA LEU A 38 8.21 7.90 -2.39
C LEU A 38 9.30 8.93 -2.13
N ASP A 39 9.98 9.43 -3.17
CA ASP A 39 11.01 10.47 -3.03
C ASP A 39 10.45 11.85 -2.63
N LYS A 40 9.16 12.09 -2.90
CA LYS A 40 8.47 13.36 -2.56
C LYS A 40 7.79 13.36 -1.19
N ALA A 41 7.71 12.20 -0.53
CA ALA A 41 7.07 12.00 0.77
C ALA A 41 8.01 12.32 1.93
#